data_AF-A0A933MBR8-F1
#
_entry.id   AF-A0A933MBR8-F1
#
_cell.length_a   1.000
_cell.length_b   1.000
_cell.length_c   1.000
_cell.angle_alpha   90.00
_cell.angle_beta   90.00
_cell.angle_gamma   90.00
#
_symmetry.space_group_name_H-M   'P 1'
#
loop_
_entity.id
_entity.type
_entity.pdbx_description
1 polymer ?
#
loop_
_entity_poly.entity_id
_entity_poly.type
_entity_poly.pdbx_seq_one_letter_code
_entity_poly.pdbx_strand_id
1 'polypeptide(L)'
;MNHESLWRLELAKKIAPLYAANPKLRALVVAGSVARGWADEWSDIELDLFWNEPPTDAERKSVTDKLNGQIEYYYPREGFEWSDAYHIGNVKIEISGFLATTIDEFIHAVIEQYDTDVDKQLRFAA
;
A
#
# COMPACT_ATOMS: atom_id res chain seq x y z
N MET A 1 -15.20 12.91 5.37
CA MET A 1 -14.21 12.11 6.12
C MET A 1 -14.42 12.35 7.60
N ASN A 2 -14.50 11.29 8.39
CA ASN A 2 -14.63 11.38 9.85
C ASN A 2 -13.27 11.70 10.54
N HIS A 3 -13.30 11.91 11.85
CA HIS A 3 -12.10 12.26 12.64
C HIS A 3 -10.99 11.21 12.49
N GLU A 4 -11.33 9.93 12.66
CA GLU A 4 -10.40 8.81 12.62
C GLU A 4 -9.71 8.65 11.26
N SER A 5 -10.42 8.94 10.18
CA SER A 5 -9.85 8.92 8.81
C SER A 5 -8.94 10.11 8.56
N LEU A 6 -9.29 11.30 9.06
CA LEU A 6 -8.52 12.52 8.80
C LEU A 6 -7.11 12.45 9.39
N TRP A 7 -6.98 12.10 10.68
CA TRP A 7 -5.65 12.09 11.30
C TRP A 7 -4.77 10.97 10.72
N ARG A 8 -5.36 9.82 10.38
CA ARG A 8 -4.67 8.71 9.70
C ARG A 8 -4.18 9.09 8.32
N LEU A 9 -5.02 9.79 7.54
CA LEU A 9 -4.61 10.31 6.24
C LEU A 9 -3.47 11.32 6.37
N GLU A 10 -3.51 12.20 7.38
CA GLU A 10 -2.41 13.14 7.64
C GLU A 10 -1.12 12.43 8.08
N LEU A 11 -1.22 11.32 8.83
CA LEU A 11 -0.07 10.47 9.13
C LEU A 11 0.49 9.81 7.85
N ALA A 12 -0.37 9.23 7.00
CA ALA A 12 0.03 8.64 5.73
C ALA A 12 0.74 9.67 4.82
N LYS A 13 0.24 10.91 4.74
CA LYS A 13 0.88 12.01 4.00
C LYS A 13 2.27 12.38 4.54
N LYS A 14 2.51 12.24 5.85
CA LYS A 14 3.84 12.47 6.44
C LYS A 14 4.83 11.34 6.12
N ILE A 15 4.32 10.12 5.97
CA ILE A 15 5.13 8.93 5.65
C ILE A 15 5.43 8.86 4.15
N ALA A 16 4.48 9.24 3.29
CA ALA A 16 4.59 9.11 1.83
C ALA A 16 5.89 9.67 1.22
N PRO A 17 6.45 10.82 1.65
CA PRO A 17 7.74 11.31 1.17
C PRO A 17 8.92 10.36 1.41
N LEU A 18 8.87 9.52 2.46
CA LEU A 18 9.93 8.55 2.74
C LEU A 18 9.93 7.41 1.72
N TYR A 19 8.74 6.96 1.29
CA TYR A 19 8.58 6.01 0.19
C TYR A 19 8.95 6.65 -1.15
N ALA A 20 8.46 7.86 -1.42
CA ALA A 20 8.72 8.60 -2.65
C ALA A 20 10.20 8.95 -2.87
N ALA A 21 11.03 8.89 -1.82
CA ALA A 21 12.48 9.02 -1.95
C ALA A 21 13.14 7.87 -2.72
N ASN A 22 12.47 6.71 -2.84
CA ASN A 22 12.93 5.63 -3.71
C ASN A 22 12.46 5.90 -5.15
N PRO A 23 13.36 6.14 -6.12
CA PRO A 23 13.00 6.47 -7.50
C PRO A 23 12.26 5.33 -8.25
N LYS A 24 12.30 4.10 -7.73
CA LYS A 24 11.53 2.99 -8.28
C LYS A 24 10.03 3.12 -7.97
N LEU A 25 9.64 3.87 -6.94
CA LEU A 25 8.23 4.05 -6.63
C LEU A 25 7.56 4.93 -7.69
N ARG A 26 6.52 4.41 -8.34
CA ARG A 26 5.69 5.17 -9.29
C ARG A 26 4.58 5.92 -8.55
N ALA A 27 3.91 5.24 -7.64
CA ALA A 27 2.78 5.80 -6.92
C ALA A 27 2.60 5.12 -5.55
N LEU A 28 2.01 5.86 -4.63
CA LEU A 28 1.52 5.37 -3.35
C LEU A 28 0.08 5.86 -3.20
N VAL A 29 -0.82 4.94 -2.87
CA VAL A 29 -2.24 5.21 -2.68
C VAL A 29 -2.63 4.80 -1.26
N VAL A 30 -3.38 5.65 -0.57
CA VAL A 30 -4.02 5.25 0.69
C VAL A 30 -5.29 4.51 0.31
N ALA A 31 -5.49 3.31 0.87
CA ALA A 31 -6.62 2.43 0.58
C ALA A 31 -7.54 2.30 1.82
N GLY A 32 -8.37 1.26 1.82
CA GLY A 32 -9.12 0.87 3.01
C GLY A 32 -10.15 1.86 3.52
N SER A 33 -10.37 1.77 4.83
CA SER A 33 -11.35 2.61 5.53
C SER A 33 -10.92 4.08 5.62
N VAL A 34 -9.60 4.33 5.67
CA VAL A 34 -9.05 5.68 5.70
C VAL A 34 -9.39 6.43 4.41
N ALA A 35 -9.16 5.81 3.25
CA ALA A 35 -9.46 6.44 1.95
C ALA A 35 -10.96 6.68 1.72
N ARG A 36 -11.79 5.76 2.21
CA ARG A 36 -13.27 5.86 2.13
C ARG A 36 -13.87 6.82 3.17
N GLY A 37 -13.09 7.24 4.14
CA GLY A 37 -13.46 8.26 5.12
C GLY A 37 -14.38 7.78 6.25
N TRP A 38 -14.42 6.47 6.47
CA TRP A 38 -15.21 5.77 7.48
C TRP A 38 -14.35 4.93 8.46
N ALA A 39 -13.05 5.22 8.57
CA ALA A 39 -12.19 4.59 9.57
C ALA A 39 -12.72 4.82 11.00
N ASP A 40 -12.38 3.93 11.92
CA ASP A 40 -12.70 4.01 13.34
C ASP A 40 -11.43 3.90 14.20
N GLU A 41 -11.59 3.82 15.52
CA GLU A 41 -10.47 3.72 16.46
C GLU A 41 -9.65 2.42 16.32
N TRP A 42 -10.22 1.39 15.69
CA TRP A 42 -9.60 0.08 15.46
C TRP A 42 -8.96 -0.07 14.08
N SER A 43 -9.20 0.90 13.19
CA SER A 43 -8.69 0.87 11.83
C SER A 43 -7.17 1.09 11.77
N ASP A 44 -6.53 0.40 10.85
CA ASP A 44 -5.14 0.60 10.42
C ASP A 44 -5.04 1.65 9.29
N ILE A 45 -3.86 1.75 8.70
CA ILE A 45 -3.61 2.53 7.47
C ILE A 45 -3.10 1.57 6.40
N GLU A 46 -3.90 1.36 5.37
CA GLU A 46 -3.52 0.59 4.19
C GLU A 46 -2.84 1.47 3.14
N LEU A 47 -1.66 1.07 2.67
CA LEU A 47 -0.89 1.74 1.62
C LEU A 47 -0.63 0.77 0.45
N ASP A 48 -1.18 1.10 -0.72
CA ASP A 48 -0.85 0.42 -1.97
C ASP A 48 0.35 1.10 -2.62
N LEU A 49 1.43 0.35 -2.84
CA LEU A 49 2.67 0.85 -3.44
C LEU A 49 2.85 0.26 -4.84
N PHE A 50 2.95 1.13 -5.84
CA PHE A 50 3.16 0.74 -7.23
C PHE A 50 4.59 1.06 -7.65
N TRP A 51 5.35 0.03 -7.99
CA TRP A 51 6.76 0.13 -8.33
C TRP A 51 6.98 0.02 -9.84
N ASN A 52 7.86 0.87 -10.40
CA ASN A 52 8.38 0.74 -11.75
C ASN A 52 9.24 -0.52 -11.93
N GLU A 53 9.99 -0.88 -10.90
CA GLU A 53 10.91 -2.01 -10.85
C GLU A 53 10.81 -2.69 -9.48
N PRO A 54 11.06 -4.01 -9.37
CA PRO A 54 11.04 -4.70 -8.08
C PRO A 54 11.90 -3.99 -7.02
N PRO A 55 11.33 -3.63 -5.85
CA PRO A 55 12.13 -3.15 -4.75
C PRO A 55 12.90 -4.32 -4.12
N THR A 56 14.07 -4.02 -3.56
CA THR A 56 14.81 -4.93 -2.68
C THR A 56 14.22 -4.90 -1.27
N ASP A 57 14.46 -5.94 -0.48
CA ASP A 57 14.03 -5.97 0.93
C ASP A 57 14.61 -4.81 1.75
N ALA A 58 15.86 -4.41 1.46
CA ALA A 58 16.50 -3.28 2.12
C ALA A 58 15.78 -1.95 1.76
N GLU A 59 15.40 -1.76 0.50
CA GLU A 59 14.63 -0.60 0.06
C GLU A 59 13.27 -0.54 0.76
N ARG A 60 12.55 -1.68 0.86
CA ARG A 60 11.24 -1.76 1.54
C ARG A 60 11.34 -1.47 3.04
N LYS A 61 12.34 -2.03 3.73
CA LYS A 61 12.56 -1.86 5.18
C LYS A 61 13.06 -0.46 5.55
N SER A 62 13.72 0.23 4.62
CA SER A 62 14.33 1.54 4.89
C SER A 62 13.37 2.60 5.42
N VAL A 63 12.08 2.52 5.09
CA VAL A 63 11.08 3.48 5.59
C VAL A 63 10.74 3.19 7.05
N THR A 64 10.52 1.92 7.40
CA THR A 64 10.28 1.49 8.78
C THR A 64 11.45 1.85 9.68
N ASP A 65 12.68 1.66 9.21
CA ASP A 65 13.89 2.04 9.96
C ASP A 65 13.93 3.56 10.22
N LYS A 66 13.63 4.39 9.21
CA LYS A 66 13.61 5.87 9.35
C LYS A 66 12.53 6.37 10.30
N LEU A 67 11.44 5.62 10.45
CA LEU A 67 10.33 5.94 11.34
C LEU A 67 10.52 5.37 12.76
N ASN A 68 11.60 4.63 13.01
CA ASN A 68 11.76 3.77 14.20
C ASN A 68 10.51 2.89 14.41
N GLY A 69 9.93 2.39 13.32
CA GLY A 69 8.76 1.55 13.35
C GLY A 69 9.07 0.14 13.82
N GLN A 70 8.08 -0.53 14.42
CA GLN A 70 8.19 -1.93 14.82
C GLN A 70 7.64 -2.82 13.72
N ILE A 71 8.50 -3.62 13.10
CA ILE A 71 8.10 -4.61 12.10
C ILE A 71 7.15 -5.64 12.72
N GLU A 72 6.00 -5.87 12.07
CA GLU A 72 5.11 -7.00 12.36
C GLU A 72 5.46 -8.18 11.44
N TYR A 73 5.49 -7.95 10.13
CA TYR A 73 5.99 -8.92 9.14
C TYR A 73 6.51 -8.26 7.87
N TYR A 74 7.35 -9.00 7.15
CA TYR A 74 7.79 -8.70 5.78
C TYR A 74 7.88 -10.02 5.02
N TYR A 75 6.94 -10.25 4.10
CA TYR A 75 6.95 -11.47 3.31
C TYR A 75 7.77 -11.30 2.02
N PRO A 76 8.36 -12.41 1.49
CA PRO A 76 8.78 -12.46 0.10
C PRO A 76 7.60 -12.14 -0.83
N ARG A 77 7.89 -11.84 -2.09
CA ARG A 77 6.82 -11.66 -3.08
C ARG A 77 6.02 -12.95 -3.24
N GLU A 78 4.70 -12.89 -3.06
CA GLU A 78 3.77 -13.98 -3.30
C GLU A 78 2.87 -13.62 -4.48
N GLY A 79 2.98 -14.39 -5.57
CA GLY A 79 2.33 -14.04 -6.84
C GLY A 79 2.79 -12.68 -7.36
N PHE A 80 1.90 -11.70 -7.33
CA PHE A 80 2.16 -10.33 -7.77
C PHE A 80 2.36 -9.32 -6.63
N GLU A 81 2.24 -9.75 -5.37
CA GLU A 81 2.20 -8.87 -4.21
C GLU A 81 3.44 -9.00 -3.32
N TRP A 82 3.91 -7.86 -2.81
CA TRP A 82 4.72 -7.79 -1.59
C TRP A 82 3.82 -7.35 -0.44
N SER A 83 3.67 -8.18 0.59
CA SER A 83 2.85 -7.86 1.77
C SER A 83 3.75 -7.63 2.99
N ASP A 84 3.64 -6.42 3.55
CA ASP A 84 4.43 -5.96 4.69
C ASP A 84 3.54 -5.24 5.71
N ALA A 85 3.87 -5.36 7.00
CA ALA A 85 3.21 -4.59 8.04
C ALA A 85 4.18 -4.15 9.13
N TYR A 86 3.95 -2.94 9.64
CA TYR A 86 4.69 -2.41 10.79
C TYR A 86 3.83 -1.44 11.60
N HIS A 87 4.30 -1.13 12.81
CA HIS A 87 3.64 -0.22 13.73
C HIS A 87 4.43 1.07 13.90
N ILE A 88 3.72 2.20 13.92
CA ILE A 88 4.23 3.48 14.40
C ILE A 88 3.48 3.81 15.69
N GLY A 89 4.13 3.59 16.83
CA GLY A 89 3.43 3.59 18.12
C GLY A 89 2.36 2.50 18.13
N ASN A 90 1.10 2.89 18.26
CA ASN A 90 -0.07 2.02 18.35
C ASN A 90 -0.88 1.98 17.04
N VAL A 91 -0.33 2.49 15.94
CA VAL A 91 -0.98 2.53 14.63
C VAL A 91 -0.29 1.55 13.71
N LYS A 92 -1.05 0.57 13.21
CA LYS A 92 -0.58 -0.36 12.17
C LYS A 92 -0.60 0.31 10.80
N ILE A 93 0.48 0.11 10.05
CA ILE A 93 0.59 0.42 8.63
C ILE A 93 0.64 -0.92 7.89
N GLU A 94 -0.35 -1.17 7.06
CA GLU A 94 -0.47 -2.34 6.19
C GLU A 94 -0.05 -1.95 4.77
N ILE A 95 0.77 -2.78 4.11
CA ILE A 95 1.31 -2.47 2.78
C ILE A 95 1.05 -3.61 1.83
N SER A 96 0.51 -3.23 0.68
CA SER A 96 0.35 -4.07 -0.50
C SER A 96 1.17 -3.47 -1.64
N GLY A 97 2.26 -4.12 -2.01
CA GLY A 97 3.18 -3.68 -3.05
C GLY A 97 2.99 -4.43 -4.36
N PHE A 98 2.99 -3.72 -5.49
CA PHE A 98 2.83 -4.29 -6.83
C PHE A 98 3.79 -3.66 -7.84
N LEU A 99 4.05 -4.36 -8.95
CA LEU A 99 4.60 -3.69 -10.12
C LEU A 99 3.49 -2.90 -10.82
N ALA A 100 3.80 -1.68 -11.24
CA ALA A 100 2.89 -0.85 -12.02
C ALA A 100 2.47 -1.55 -13.32
N THR A 101 3.38 -2.28 -13.96
CA THR A 101 3.08 -3.07 -15.16
C THR A 101 2.05 -4.17 -14.90
N THR A 102 2.05 -4.77 -13.69
CA THR A 102 1.03 -5.76 -13.33
C THR A 102 -0.35 -5.13 -13.22
N ILE A 103 -0.44 -3.91 -12.71
CA ILE A 103 -1.72 -3.18 -12.68
C ILE A 103 -2.17 -2.79 -14.08
N ASP A 104 -1.25 -2.34 -14.94
CA ASP A 104 -1.56 -2.04 -16.34
C ASP A 104 -2.11 -3.28 -17.07
N GLU A 105 -1.52 -4.46 -16.84
CA GLU A 105 -2.00 -5.75 -17.34
C GLU A 105 -3.39 -6.11 -16.79
N PHE A 106 -3.63 -5.87 -15.50
CA PHE A 106 -4.93 -6.16 -14.88
C PHE A 106 -6.04 -5.26 -15.41
N ILE A 107 -5.76 -3.97 -15.59
CA ILE A 107 -6.70 -3.02 -16.22
C ILE A 107 -7.06 -3.53 -17.61
N HIS A 108 -6.06 -3.88 -18.43
CA HIS A 108 -6.31 -4.38 -19.78
C HIS A 108 -7.13 -5.68 -19.79
N ALA A 109 -6.80 -6.64 -18.93
CA ALA A 109 -7.54 -7.90 -18.81
C ALA A 109 -9.00 -7.67 -18.38
N VAL A 110 -9.24 -6.85 -17.36
CA VAL A 110 -10.59 -6.59 -16.83
C VAL A 110 -11.44 -5.79 -17.82
N ILE A 111 -10.89 -4.72 -18.39
CA ILE A 111 -11.67 -3.75 -19.19
C ILE A 111 -11.83 -4.21 -20.64
N GLU A 112 -10.75 -4.68 -21.27
CA GLU A 112 -10.77 -5.01 -22.70
C GLU A 112 -11.12 -6.47 -22.97
N GLN A 113 -10.77 -7.37 -22.04
CA GLN A 113 -10.95 -8.82 -22.21
C GLN A 113 -12.09 -9.38 -21.34
N TYR A 114 -12.72 -8.54 -20.51
CA TYR A 114 -13.79 -8.91 -19.59
C TYR A 114 -13.39 -10.07 -18.66
N ASP A 115 -12.11 -10.12 -18.27
CA ASP A 115 -11.60 -11.16 -17.39
C ASP A 115 -12.26 -11.08 -16.01
N THR A 116 -12.92 -12.17 -15.60
CA THR A 116 -13.65 -12.26 -14.33
C THR A 116 -12.82 -12.82 -13.18
N ASP A 117 -11.50 -12.97 -13.36
CA ASP A 117 -10.60 -13.36 -12.29
C ASP A 117 -10.73 -12.42 -11.08
N VAL A 118 -11.00 -13.00 -9.91
CA VAL A 118 -11.37 -12.25 -8.70
C VAL A 118 -10.22 -11.36 -8.23
N ASP A 119 -8.98 -11.82 -8.32
CA ASP A 119 -7.82 -11.07 -7.84
C ASP A 119 -7.61 -9.82 -8.70
N LYS A 120 -7.80 -9.92 -10.01
CA LYS A 120 -7.74 -8.76 -10.92
C LYS A 120 -8.88 -7.78 -10.68
N GLN A 121 -10.10 -8.29 -10.47
CA GLN A 121 -11.30 -7.49 -10.24
C GLN A 121 -11.23 -6.71 -8.91
N LEU A 122 -10.76 -7.36 -7.83
CA LEU A 122 -10.65 -6.74 -6.50
C LEU A 122 -9.74 -5.51 -6.49
N ARG A 123 -8.72 -5.45 -7.36
CA ARG A 123 -7.84 -4.28 -7.47
C ARG A 123 -8.54 -3.02 -7.98
N PHE A 124 -9.73 -3.15 -8.56
CA PHE A 124 -10.53 -2.03 -9.05
C PHE A 124 -11.87 -1.87 -8.31
N ALA A 125 -12.14 -2.72 -7.31
CA ALA A 125 -13.36 -2.65 -6.52
C ALA A 125 -13.22 -1.56 -5.43
N ALA A 126 -13.93 -0.44 -5.61
CA ALA A 126 -14.03 0.66 -4.65
C ALA A 126 -15.11 0.41 -3.59
#